data_AF-A0A0R1H3L1-F1
#
_entry.id   AF-A0A0R1H3L1-F1
#
_cell.length_a   1.000
_cell.length_b   1.000
_cell.length_c   1.000
_cell.angle_alpha   90.00
_cell.angle_beta   90.00
_cell.angle_gamma   90.00
#
_symmetry.space_group_name_H-M   'P 1'
#
loop_
_entity.id
_entity.type
_entity.pdbx_description
1 polymer ?
#
loop_
_entity_poly.entity_id
_entity_poly.type
_entity_poly.pdbx_seq_one_letter_code
_entity_poly.pdbx_strand_id
1 'polypeptide(L)' 'MIILANIFAYKKVQMFIRMSIYIVLGIVVLVVRHHNKKKTRKRMDEKTEYMMKHTKKDANGKYPWEI' A
#
# COMPACT_ATOMS: atom_id res chain seq x y z
N MET A 1 -14.47 -3.17 46.06
CA MET A 1 -15.07 -2.78 44.77
C MET A 1 -14.13 -1.96 43.88
N ILE A 2 -13.47 -0.90 44.38
CA ILE A 2 -12.59 -0.02 43.58
C ILE A 2 -11.34 -0.74 43.02
N ILE A 3 -10.73 -1.63 43.80
CA ILE A 3 -9.52 -2.37 43.39
C ILE A 3 -9.83 -3.37 42.25
N LEU A 4 -10.95 -4.07 42.33
CA LEU A 4 -11.43 -4.99 41.28
C LEU A 4 -11.79 -4.23 39.99
N ALA A 5 -12.41 -3.06 40.10
CA ALA A 5 -12.71 -2.19 38.97
C ALA A 5 -11.42 -1.70 38.27
N ASN A 6 -10.39 -1.34 39.05
CA ASN A 6 -9.08 -0.95 38.51
C ASN A 6 -8.38 -2.09 37.76
N ILE A 7 -8.45 -3.33 38.25
CA ILE A 7 -7.86 -4.50 37.58
C ILE A 7 -8.58 -4.80 36.26
N PHE A 8 -9.92 -4.71 36.26
CA PHE A 8 -10.71 -4.88 35.04
C PHE A 8 -10.46 -3.77 34.02
N ALA A 9 -10.35 -2.51 34.48
CA ALA A 9 -9.97 -1.37 33.65
C ALA A 9 -8.57 -1.57 33.06
N TYR A 10 -7.59 -2.00 33.85
CA TYR A 10 -6.23 -2.28 33.38
C TYR A 10 -6.20 -3.35 32.28
N LYS A 11 -6.93 -4.46 32.46
CA LYS A 11 -7.02 -5.52 31.44
C LYS A 11 -7.68 -5.04 30.15
N LYS A 12 -8.77 -4.26 30.26
CA LYS A 12 -9.45 -3.69 29.08
C LYS A 12 -8.58 -2.63 28.37
N VAL A 13 -7.87 -1.80 29.13
CA VAL A 13 -6.93 -0.80 28.61
C VAL A 13 -5.75 -1.48 27.91
N GLN A 14 -5.22 -2.57 28.46
CA GLN A 14 -4.14 -3.32 27.82
C GLN A 14 -4.57 -3.93 26.48
N MET A 15 -5.79 -4.47 26.39
CA MET A 15 -6.35 -4.98 25.14
C MET A 15 -6.59 -3.85 24.12
N PHE A 16 -7.09 -2.70 24.59
CA PHE A 16 -7.31 -1.53 23.75
C PHE A 16 -6.00 -0.97 23.18
N ILE A 17 -4.95 -0.85 24.01
CA ILE A 17 -3.61 -0.44 23.57
C ILE A 17 -3.05 -1.42 22.54
N ARG A 18 -3.24 -2.73 22.75
CA ARG A 18 -2.78 -3.74 21.80
C ARG A 18 -3.50 -3.62 20.46
N MET A 19 -4.80 -3.39 20.46
CA MET A 19 -5.60 -3.15 19.26
C MET A 19 -5.25 -1.84 18.56
N SER A 20 -5.02 -0.76 19.32
CA SER A 20 -4.67 0.55 18.74
C SER A 20 -3.34 0.51 18.01
N ILE A 21 -2.37 -0.28 18.48
CA ILE A 21 -1.09 -0.48 17.78
C ILE A 21 -1.31 -1.07 16.38
N TYR A 22 -2.19 -2.08 16.24
CA TYR A 22 -2.51 -2.66 14.93
C TYR A 22 -3.22 -1.68 14.01
N ILE A 23 -4.14 -0.87 14.55
CA ILE A 23 -4.83 0.17 13.79
C ILE A 23 -3.83 1.22 13.29
N VAL A 24 -2.94 1.69 14.16
CA VAL A 24 -1.89 2.66 13.80
C VAL A 24 -0.97 2.08 12.74
N LEU A 25 -0.52 0.83 12.88
CA LEU A 25 0.28 0.15 11.87
C LEU A 25 -0.45 0.06 10.52
N GLY A 26 -1.74 -0.29 10.52
CA GLY A 26 -2.55 -0.33 9.30
C GLY A 26 -2.64 1.03 8.61
N ILE A 27 -2.89 2.09 9.37
CA ILE A 27 -2.94 3.46 8.84
C ILE A 27 -1.58 3.87 8.26
N VAL A 28 -0.48 3.59 8.97
CA VAL A 28 0.88 3.90 8.49
C VAL A 28 1.17 3.21 7.16
N VAL A 29 0.82 1.92 7.02
CA VAL A 29 1.01 1.18 5.76
C VAL A 29 0.20 1.82 4.62
N LEU A 30 -1.04 2.21 4.88
CA LEU A 30 -1.89 2.88 3.88
C LEU A 30 -1.33 4.25 3.47
N VAL A 31 -0.84 5.04 4.42
CA VAL A 31 -0.22 6.35 4.17
C VAL A 31 1.06 6.19 3.34
N VAL A 32 1.95 5.28 3.73
CA VAL A 32 3.18 4.98 2.98
C VAL A 32 2.85 4.50 1.56
N ARG A 33 1.85 3.62 1.40
CA ARG A 33 1.37 3.16 0.09
C ARG A 33 0.83 4.33 -0.74
N HIS A 34 0.07 5.24 -0.14
CA HIS A 34 -0.48 6.40 -0.83
C HIS A 34 0.63 7.35 -1.28
N HIS A 35 1.59 7.64 -0.40
CA HIS A 35 2.73 8.51 -0.71
C HIS A 35 3.59 7.93 -1.85
N ASN A 36 3.83 6.62 -1.82
CA ASN A 36 4.62 5.93 -2.84
C ASN A 36 3.85 5.68 -4.15
N LYS A 37 2.52 5.88 -4.19
CA LYS A 37 1.67 5.65 -5.38
C LYS A 37 2.18 6.41 -6.60
N LYS A 38 2.56 7.68 -6.44
CA LYS A 38 3.08 8.51 -7.54
C LYS A 38 4.40 7.97 -8.08
N LYS A 39 5.32 7.57 -7.19
CA LYS A 39 6.64 7.01 -7.55
C LYS A 39 6.52 5.64 -8.24
N THR A 40 5.56 4.82 -7.82
CA THR A 40 5.31 3.51 -8.45
C THR A 40 4.71 3.66 -9.83
N ARG A 41 3.76 4.59 -10.03
CA ARG A 41 3.19 4.88 -11.36
C ARG A 41 4.26 5.33 -12.34
N LYS A 42 5.08 6.33 -11.97
CA LYS A 42 6.16 6.82 -12.83
C LYS A 42 7.12 5.72 -13.28
N ARG A 43 7.50 4.81 -12.37
CA ARG A 43 8.36 3.67 -12.72
C ARG A 43 7.70 2.67 -13.66
N MET A 44 6.39 2.45 -13.55
CA MET A 44 5.67 1.60 -14.50
C MET A 44 5.54 2.27 -15.86
N ASP A 45 5.30 3.57 -15.91
CA ASP A 45 5.21 4.33 -17.16
C ASP A 45 6.56 4.32 -17.90
N GLU A 46 7.67 4.60 -17.20
CA GLU A 46 9.03 4.56 -17.77
C GLU A 46 9.38 3.15 -18.31
N LYS A 47 9.00 2.09 -17.57
CA LYS A 47 9.21 0.71 -18.02
C LYS A 47 8.36 0.38 -19.25
N THR A 48 7.12 0.88 -19.28
CA THR A 48 6.21 0.70 -20.42
C THR A 48 6.75 1.41 -21.64
N GLU A 49 7.22 2.66 -21.49
CA GLU A 49 7.85 3.43 -22.57
C GLU A 49 9.11 2.73 -23.10
N TYR A 50 9.96 2.19 -22.22
CA TYR A 50 11.13 1.41 -22.61
C TYR A 50 10.75 0.18 -23.45
N MET A 51 9.75 -0.60 -22.99
CA MET A 51 9.24 -1.76 -23.73
C MET A 51 8.67 -1.35 -25.08
N MET A 52 7.90 -0.26 -25.15
CA MET A 52 7.33 0.27 -26.40
C MET A 52 8.39 0.76 -27.39
N LYS A 53 9.55 1.24 -26.92
CA LYS A 53 10.68 1.64 -27.77
C LYS A 53 11.48 0.44 -28.29
N HIS A 54 11.62 -0.61 -27.48
CA HIS A 54 12.42 -1.79 -27.83
C HIS A 54 11.62 -2.88 -28.54
N THR A 55 10.29 -2.85 -28.47
CA THR A 55 9.44 -3.77 -29.22
C THR A 55 9.47 -3.38 -30.70
N LYS A 56 9.91 -4.30 -31.56
CA LYS A 56 9.79 -4.13 -33.01
C LYS A 56 8.31 -3.98 -33.39
N LYS A 57 7.98 -2.85 -34.01
CA LYS A 57 6.67 -2.61 -34.63
C LYS A 57 6.55 -3.44 -35.90
N ASP A 58 5.35 -3.91 -36.18
CA ASP A 58 5.07 -4.66 -37.40
C ASP A 58 5.12 -3.73 -38.64
N ALA A 59 5.09 -4.28 -39.86
CA ALA A 59 5.21 -3.55 -41.13
C ALA A 59 4.19 -2.40 -41.30
N ASN A 60 3.08 -2.44 -40.57
CA ASN A 60 2.04 -1.41 -40.54
C ASN A 60 2.23 -0.36 -39.43
N GLY A 61 3.35 -0.38 -38.71
CA GLY A 61 3.65 0.53 -37.61
C GLY A 61 2.87 0.26 -36.31
N LYS A 62 2.08 -0.82 -36.25
CA LYS A 62 1.31 -1.26 -35.07
C LYS A 62 2.15 -2.08 -34.10
N TYR A 63 1.77 -2.09 -32.84
CA TYR A 63 2.34 -2.99 -31.84
C TYR A 63 1.75 -4.41 -31.95
N PRO A 64 2.51 -5.47 -31.62
CA PRO A 64 2.08 -6.86 -31.83
C PRO A 64 0.85 -7.32 -31.02
N TRP A 65 0.38 -6.51 -30.06
CA TRP A 65 -0.84 -6.75 -29.27
C TRP A 65 -2.03 -5.88 -29.70
N GLU A 66 -1.84 -4.96 -30.66
CA GLU A 66 -2.90 -4.17 -31.27
C GLU A 66 -3.44 -4.93 -32.50
N ILE A 67 -4.15 -6.04 -32.23
CA ILE A 67 -4.88 -6.81 -33.25
C ILE A 67 -6.04 -5.96 -33.79
#